data_AF-A0A847HVL9-F1
#
_entry.id   AF-A0A847HVL9-F1
#
_cell.length_a   1.000
_cell.length_b   1.000
_cell.length_c   1.000
_cell.angle_alpha   90.00
_cell.angle_beta   90.00
_cell.angle_gamma   90.00
#
_symmetry.space_group_name_H-M   'P 1'
#
loop_
_entity.id
_entity.type
_entity.pdbx_description
1 polymer ?
#
loop_
_entity_poly.entity_id
_entity_poly.type
_entity_poly.pdbx_seq_one_letter_code
_entity_poly.pdbx_strand_id
1 'polypeptide(L)'
;MRADRLEQLFVKRGGGSVELLLVLESEAGARERVTLRVPPALGADERAAVAFLARWLAERGAGLARRLRVRRERGGALEEAPELGRQLEAALRERGDDAGGGAGPWA
;
A
#
# COMPACT_ATOMS: atom_id res chain seq x y z
N MET A 1 15.18 6.00 -13.74
CA MET A 1 13.70 5.85 -13.62
C MET A 1 13.37 5.61 -12.15
N ARG A 2 12.29 6.22 -11.65
CA ARG A 2 11.85 6.03 -10.25
C ARG A 2 11.13 4.69 -10.14
N ALA A 3 11.28 3.99 -9.01
CA ALA A 3 10.46 2.83 -8.71
C ALA A 3 9.08 3.28 -8.21
N ASP A 4 8.05 2.96 -8.98
CA ASP A 4 6.69 3.46 -8.81
C ASP A 4 5.61 2.36 -8.91
N ARG A 5 6.00 1.09 -9.10
CA ARG A 5 5.07 -0.04 -9.09
C ARG A 5 5.28 -0.91 -7.87
N LEU A 6 4.28 -1.00 -7.00
CA LEU A 6 4.33 -1.90 -5.84
C LEU A 6 4.23 -3.36 -6.28
N GLU A 7 5.34 -4.09 -6.17
CA GLU A 7 5.44 -5.53 -6.46
C GLU A 7 5.07 -6.36 -5.23
N GLN A 8 5.57 -5.96 -4.06
CA GLN A 8 5.40 -6.73 -2.82
C GLN A 8 5.10 -5.83 -1.64
N LEU A 9 4.20 -6.29 -0.78
CA LEU A 9 3.86 -5.69 0.50
C LEU A 9 4.02 -6.72 1.61
N PHE A 10 4.81 -6.39 2.62
CA PHE A 10 4.90 -7.13 3.87
C PHE A 10 4.27 -6.30 4.98
N VAL A 11 3.34 -6.89 5.70
CA VAL A 11 2.63 -6.27 6.82
C VAL A 11 3.13 -6.89 8.11
N LYS A 12 3.72 -6.09 8.99
CA LYS A 12 4.23 -6.54 10.29
C LYS A 12 3.44 -5.87 11.41
N ARG A 13 2.86 -6.67 12.30
CA ARG A 13 2.24 -6.16 13.53
C ARG A 13 3.22 -6.28 14.69
N GLY A 14 3.40 -5.21 15.46
CA GLY A 14 4.29 -5.22 16.62
C GLY A 14 4.09 -4.00 17.51
N GLY A 15 4.16 -4.20 18.83
CA GLY A 15 4.13 -3.10 19.81
C GLY A 15 2.93 -2.16 19.70
N GLY A 16 1.75 -2.68 19.33
CA GLY A 16 0.53 -1.87 19.15
C GLY A 16 0.47 -1.07 17.84
N SER A 17 1.39 -1.31 16.91
CA SER A 17 1.47 -0.62 15.61
C SER A 17 1.58 -1.60 14.44
N VAL A 18 1.42 -1.08 13.23
CA VAL A 18 1.73 -1.78 11.98
C VAL A 18 2.93 -1.13 11.30
N GLU A 19 3.86 -1.95 10.82
CA GLU A 19 4.92 -1.57 9.91
C GLU A 19 4.66 -2.20 8.54
N LEU A 20 4.87 -1.43 7.48
CA LEU A 20 4.69 -1.86 6.10
C LEU A 20 6.03 -1.81 5.40
N LEU A 21 6.50 -2.94 4.88
CA LEU A 21 7.65 -3.00 4.00
C LEU A 21 7.17 -3.19 2.55
N LEU A 22 7.51 -2.22 1.72
CA LEU A 22 7.16 -2.15 0.31
C LEU A 22 8.37 -2.53 -0.53
N VAL A 23 8.13 -3.29 -1.60
CA VAL A 23 9.09 -3.46 -2.70
C VAL A 23 8.48 -2.79 -3.93
N LEU A 24 9.05 -1.65 -4.30
CA LEU A 24 8.69 -0.92 -5.51
C LEU A 24 9.63 -1.34 -6.63
N GLU A 25 9.10 -1.50 -7.84
CA GLU A 25 9.83 -1.80 -9.06
C GLU A 25 9.69 -0.63 -10.04
N SER A 26 10.76 -0.35 -10.78
CA SER A 26 10.76 0.61 -11.91
C SER A 26 10.57 -0.12 -13.23
N GLU A 27 10.22 0.61 -14.30
CA GLU A 27 10.09 0.02 -15.65
C GLU A 27 11.36 -0.68 -16.15
N ALA A 28 12.54 -0.23 -15.69
CA ALA A 28 13.83 -0.84 -16.02
C ALA A 28 14.17 -2.07 -15.14
N GLY A 29 13.26 -2.49 -14.25
CA GLY A 29 13.44 -3.64 -13.35
C GLY A 29 14.26 -3.35 -12.09
N ALA A 30 14.70 -2.11 -11.86
CA ALA A 30 15.35 -1.73 -10.61
C ALA A 30 14.33 -1.71 -9.46
N ARG A 31 14.73 -2.22 -8.28
CA ARG A 31 13.89 -2.34 -7.10
C ARG A 31 14.30 -1.38 -5.98
N GLU A 32 13.33 -0.76 -5.35
CA GLU A 32 13.46 0.08 -4.15
C GLU A 32 12.69 -0.56 -2.99
N ARG A 33 13.30 -0.62 -1.80
CA ARG A 33 12.62 -1.06 -0.58
C ARG A 33 12.32 0.14 0.28
N VAL A 34 11.07 0.27 0.70
CA VAL A 34 10.60 1.36 1.56
C VAL A 34 9.92 0.77 2.77
N THR A 35 10.32 1.20 3.96
CA THR A 35 9.62 0.86 5.21
C THR A 35 8.80 2.06 5.65
N LEU A 36 7.50 1.85 5.83
CA LEU A 36 6.58 2.83 6.39
C LEU A 36 6.13 2.38 7.77
N ARG A 37 6.22 3.30 8.75
CA ARG A 37 5.59 3.13 10.05
C ARG A 37 4.21 3.73 10.01
N VAL A 38 3.20 2.93 10.27
CA VAL A 38 1.81 3.39 10.27
C VAL A 38 1.60 4.30 11.49
N PRO A 39 0.92 5.46 11.33
CA PRO A 39 0.67 6.37 12.43
C PRO A 39 0.07 5.67 13.66
N PRO A 40 0.55 5.93 14.89
CA PRO A 40 0.06 5.26 16.10
C PRO A 40 -1.44 5.39 16.33
N ALA A 41 -2.07 6.46 15.84
CA ALA A 41 -3.51 6.69 15.92
C ALA A 41 -4.34 5.61 15.20
N LEU A 42 -3.76 4.88 14.24
CA LEU A 42 -4.40 3.75 13.56
C LEU A 42 -4.15 2.41 14.28
N GLY A 43 -3.30 2.42 15.30
CA GLY A 43 -2.97 1.25 16.10
C GLY A 43 -2.45 0.06 15.27
N ALA A 44 -2.85 -1.14 15.68
CA ALA A 44 -2.48 -2.39 15.04
C ALA A 44 -3.52 -2.86 14.00
N ASP A 45 -4.33 -1.97 13.43
CA ASP A 45 -5.36 -2.32 12.42
C ASP A 45 -4.74 -2.40 11.01
N GLU A 46 -4.68 -3.61 10.47
CA GLU A 46 -4.14 -3.88 9.13
C GLU A 46 -4.96 -3.22 8.01
N ARG A 47 -6.28 -3.10 8.18
CA ARG A 47 -7.14 -2.46 7.17
C ARG A 47 -6.89 -0.97 7.12
N ALA A 48 -6.79 -0.33 8.28
CA ALA A 48 -6.42 1.07 8.38
C ALA A 48 -5.01 1.34 7.84
N ALA A 49 -4.06 0.43 8.11
CA ALA A 49 -2.71 0.48 7.54
C ALA A 49 -2.71 0.39 6.00
N VAL A 50 -3.53 -0.48 5.42
CA VAL A 50 -3.69 -0.59 3.96
C VAL A 50 -4.32 0.67 3.36
N ALA A 51 -5.34 1.26 4.00
CA ALA A 51 -5.93 2.52 3.55
C ALA A 51 -4.92 3.68 3.62
N PHE A 52 -4.10 3.71 4.67
CA PHE A 52 -2.97 4.64 4.79
C PHE A 52 -1.96 4.45 3.65
N LEU A 53 -1.60 3.21 3.34
CA LEU A 53 -0.70 2.89 2.22
C LEU A 53 -1.28 3.34 0.88
N ALA A 54 -2.56 3.10 0.62
CA ALA A 54 -3.22 3.55 -0.61
C ALA A 54 -3.09 5.06 -0.80
N ARG A 55 -3.28 5.84 0.28
CA ARG A 55 -3.08 7.29 0.26
C ARG A 55 -1.63 7.65 -0.03
N TRP A 56 -0.68 7.01 0.64
CA TRP A 56 0.75 7.27 0.46
C TRP A 56 1.22 6.96 -0.98
N LEU A 57 0.73 5.86 -1.58
CA LEU A 57 1.04 5.51 -2.96
C LEU A 57 0.49 6.56 -3.94
N ALA A 58 -0.75 7.01 -3.74
CA ALA A 58 -1.34 8.07 -4.55
C ALA A 58 -0.56 9.39 -4.45
N GLU A 59 -0.22 9.83 -3.23
CA GLU A 59 0.62 11.01 -2.98
C GLU A 59 2.02 10.88 -3.62
N ARG A 60 2.57 9.66 -3.66
CA ARG A 60 3.85 9.37 -4.31
C ARG A 60 3.77 9.40 -5.84
N GLY A 61 2.58 9.24 -6.41
CA GLY A 61 2.40 8.93 -7.84
C GLY A 61 2.78 7.49 -8.19
N ALA A 62 2.66 6.57 -7.24
CA ALA A 62 2.96 5.15 -7.41
C ALA A 62 1.67 4.33 -7.58
N GLY A 63 1.75 3.28 -8.39
CA GLY A 63 0.66 2.33 -8.63
C GLY A 63 1.03 0.91 -8.20
N LEU A 64 0.16 -0.04 -8.53
CA LEU A 64 0.43 -1.47 -8.32
C LEU A 64 1.16 -2.06 -9.53
N ALA A 65 2.04 -3.02 -9.29
CA ALA A 65 2.54 -3.90 -10.33
C ALA A 65 1.43 -4.84 -10.81
N ARG A 66 1.60 -5.48 -11.98
CA ARG A 66 0.62 -6.45 -12.54
C ARG A 66 0.28 -7.60 -11.59
N ARG A 67 1.23 -7.97 -10.71
CA ARG A 67 1.05 -9.03 -9.73
C ARG A 67 1.61 -8.59 -8.38
N LEU A 68 0.75 -7.96 -7.59
CA LEU A 68 1.05 -7.64 -6.20
C LEU A 68 1.07 -8.92 -5.36
N ARG A 69 2.12 -9.11 -4.56
CA ARG A 69 2.18 -10.13 -3.52
C ARG A 69 2.04 -9.47 -2.16
N VAL A 70 1.10 -9.93 -1.35
CA VAL A 70 0.88 -9.39 -0.01
C VAL A 70 1.07 -10.50 1.00
N ARG A 71 1.96 -10.25 1.96
CA ARG A 71 2.28 -11.19 3.04
C ARG A 71 2.18 -10.48 4.38
N ARG A 72 1.77 -11.19 5.41
CA ARG A 72 1.75 -10.69 6.79
C ARG A 72 2.64 -11.52 7.69
N GLU A 73 3.31 -10.86 8.63
CA GLU A 73 4.06 -11.52 9.68
C GLU A 73 3.11 -11.92 10.82
N ARG A 74 3.03 -13.22 11.10
CA ARG A 74 2.25 -13.78 12.21
C ARG A 74 3.08 -14.82 12.94
N GLY A 75 3.35 -14.57 14.22
CA GLY A 75 4.13 -15.50 15.05
C GLY A 75 5.53 -15.83 14.52
N GLY A 76 6.18 -14.87 13.84
CA GLY A 76 7.49 -15.06 13.21
C GLY A 76 7.47 -15.75 11.83
N ALA A 77 6.30 -16.13 11.33
CA ALA A 77 6.12 -16.68 9.98
C ALA A 77 5.50 -15.63 9.03
N LEU A 78 5.81 -15.74 7.74
CA LEU A 78 5.22 -14.91 6.69
C LEU A 78 4.13 -15.68 5.95
N GLU A 79 2.87 -15.33 6.21
CA GLU A 79 1.68 -15.88 5.58
C GLU A 79 1.24 -15.03 4.39
N GLU A 80 0.72 -15.64 3.32
CA GLU A 80 0.05 -14.89 2.25
C GLU A 80 -1.23 -14.23 2.78
N ALA A 81 -1.49 -13.00 2.38
CA ALA A 81 -2.66 -12.21 2.79
C ALA A 81 -3.32 -11.53 1.58
N PRO A 82 -3.83 -12.30 0.59
CA PRO A 82 -4.43 -11.76 -0.63
C PRO A 82 -5.67 -10.88 -0.37
N GLU A 83 -6.34 -11.06 0.77
CA GLU A 83 -7.44 -10.21 1.22
C GLU A 83 -7.02 -8.76 1.47
N LEU A 84 -5.78 -8.52 1.91
CA LEU A 84 -5.23 -7.17 2.08
C LEU A 84 -4.85 -6.56 0.73
N GLY A 85 -4.37 -7.38 -0.21
CA GLY A 85 -4.14 -6.96 -1.60
C GLY A 85 -5.41 -6.45 -2.28
N ARG A 86 -6.51 -7.21 -2.17
CA ARG A 86 -7.82 -6.78 -2.71
C ARG A 86 -8.33 -5.49 -2.07
N GLN A 87 -8.09 -5.29 -0.77
CA GLN A 87 -8.43 -4.05 -0.07
C GLN A 87 -7.60 -2.87 -0.57
N LEU A 88 -6.31 -3.06 -0.82
CA LEU A 88 -5.44 -2.03 -1.39
C LEU A 88 -5.89 -1.64 -2.80
N GLU A 89 -6.22 -2.63 -3.63
CA GLU A 89 -6.76 -2.41 -4.97
C GLU A 89 -8.08 -1.64 -4.96
N ALA A 90 -9.00 -1.98 -4.04
CA ALA A 90 -10.26 -1.26 -3.88
C ALA A 90 -10.01 0.21 -3.45
N ALA A 91 -9.17 0.42 -2.43
CA ALA A 91 -8.86 1.76 -1.93
C ALA A 91 -8.15 2.65 -2.96
N LEU A 92 -7.32 2.07 -3.84
CA LEU A 92 -6.70 2.81 -4.94
C LEU A 92 -7.68 3.13 -6.07
N ARG A 93 -8.62 2.22 -6.37
CA ARG A 93 -9.66 2.46 -7.37
C ARG A 93 -10.58 3.60 -6.95
N GLU A 94 -11.10 3.56 -5.73
CA GLU A 94 -11.96 4.62 -5.16
C GLU A 94 -11.28 6.00 -5.26
N ARG A 95 -9.98 6.08 -4.94
CA ARG A 95 -9.19 7.31 -5.05
C ARG A 95 -8.94 7.76 -6.49
N GLY A 96 -8.77 6.82 -7.41
CA GLY A 96 -8.62 7.11 -8.84
C GLY A 96 -9.90 7.65 -9.45
N ASP A 97 -11.04 7.09 -9.05
CA ASP A 97 -12.37 7.53 -9.46
C ASP A 97 -12.67 8.94 -8.90
N ASP A 98 -12.31 9.22 -7.64
CA ASP A 98 -12.41 10.55 -7.03
C ASP A 98 -11.56 11.61 -7.78
N ALA A 99 -10.36 11.23 -8.26
CA ALA A 99 -9.51 12.11 -9.05
C ALA A 99 -10.07 12.37 -10.47
N GLY A 100 -10.86 11.45 -11.02
CA GLY A 100 -11.56 11.59 -12.30
C GLY A 100 -12.91 12.33 -12.21
N GLY A 101 -13.49 12.44 -11.01
CA GLY A 101 -14.77 13.11 -10.74
C GLY A 101 -14.68 14.62 -10.51
N GLY A 102 -13.48 15.20 -10.53
CA GLY A 102 -13.22 16.64 -10.34
C GLY A 102 -13.57 17.51 -11.53
N ALA A 103 -14.78 17.37 -12.10
CA ALA A 103 -15.38 18.32 -13.02
C ALA A 103 -16.72 18.82 -12.44
N GLY A 104 -16.63 19.79 -11.51
CA GLY A 104 -17.69 20.74 -11.11
C GLY A 104 -18.44 20.46 -9.78
N PRO A 105 -19.12 21.46 -9.16
CA PRO A 105 -19.29 22.87 -9.53
C PRO A 105 -19.05 23.86 -8.36
N TRP A 106 -17.93 24.58 -8.38
CA TRP A 106 -17.80 25.87 -7.67
C TRP A 106 -17.17 26.89 -8.64
N ALA A 107 -17.84 27.07 -9.78
CA ALA A 107 -17.75 28.26 -10.62
C ALA A 107 -18.98 29.13 -10.34
#